data_AF-A0A9X7Y0S5-F1
#
_entry.id   AF-A0A9X7Y0S5-F1
#
_cell.length_a   1.000
_cell.length_b   1.000
_cell.length_c   1.000
_cell.angle_alpha   90.00
_cell.angle_beta   90.00
_cell.angle_gamma   90.00
#
_symmetry.space_group_name_H-M   'P 1'
#
loop_
_entity.id
_entity.type
_entity.pdbx_description
1 polymer ?
#
loop_
_entity_poly.entity_id
_entity_poly.type
_entity_poly.pdbx_seq_one_letter_code
_entity_poly.pdbx_strand_id
1 'polypeptide(L)' 'MKSKTVIFALLEILGVGIVYLGFKTIGEESIALGIGGLLLMIVVGWYFTKCDTSAQPKQN' A
#
# COMPACT_ATOMS: atom_id res chain seq x y z
N MET A 1 -8.98 -10.01 -13.53
CA MET A 1 -7.67 -9.33 -13.50
C MET A 1 -7.79 -7.81 -13.43
N LYS A 2 -8.58 -7.11 -14.27
CA LYS A 2 -8.68 -5.63 -14.28
C LYS A 2 -9.08 -4.97 -12.95
N SER A 3 -10.04 -5.52 -12.21
CA SER A 3 -10.50 -4.89 -10.95
C SER A 3 -9.45 -4.90 -9.83
N LYS A 4 -8.58 -5.91 -9.78
CA LYS A 4 -7.51 -6.02 -8.76
C LYS A 4 -6.47 -4.91 -8.95
N THR A 5 -6.09 -4.64 -10.21
CA THR A 5 -5.16 -3.57 -10.56
C THR A 5 -5.71 -2.18 -10.19
N VAL A 6 -7.01 -1.94 -10.40
CA VAL A 6 -7.64 -0.66 -10.04
C VAL A 6 -7.68 -0.48 -8.51
N ILE A 7 -8.01 -1.54 -7.77
CA ILE A 7 -8.04 -1.50 -6.29
C ILE A 7 -6.63 -1.27 -5.73
N PHE A 8 -5.61 -1.91 -6.31
CA PHE A 8 -4.21 -1.68 -5.94
C PHE A 8 -3.80 -0.22 -6.15
N ALA A 9 -4.08 0.35 -7.32
CA ALA A 9 -3.77 1.74 -7.62
C ALA A 9 -4.47 2.72 -6.67
N LEU A 10 -5.74 2.47 -6.33
CA LEU A 10 -6.48 3.30 -5.36
C LEU A 10 -5.87 3.23 -3.95
N LEU A 11 -5.49 2.03 -3.49
CA LEU A 11 -4.87 1.82 -2.19
C LEU A 11 -3.47 2.45 -2.12
N GLU A 12 -2.70 2.37 -3.22
CA GLU A 12 -1.39 2.99 -3.34
C GLU A 12 -1.50 4.52 -3.26
N ILE A 13 -2.43 5.13 -4.01
CA ILE A 13 -2.69 6.58 -3.96
C ILE A 13 -3.11 7.01 -2.54
N LEU A 14 -3.98 6.24 -1.88
CA LEU A 14 -4.37 6.49 -0.49
C LEU A 14 -3.19 6.41 0.46
N GLY A 15 -2.35 5.37 0.34
CA GLY A 15 -1.14 5.21 1.15
C GLY A 15 -0.16 6.37 0.99
N VAL A 16 0.12 6.79 -0.26
CA VAL A 16 0.98 7.95 -0.54
C VAL A 16 0.37 9.23 0.04
N GLY A 17 -0.95 9.39 -0.09
CA GLY A 17 -1.67 10.54 0.47
C GLY A 17 -1.55 10.64 1.99
N ILE A 18 -1.67 9.52 2.70
CA ILE A 18 -1.51 9.46 4.16
C ILE A 18 -0.07 9.79 4.57
N VAL A 19 0.92 9.24 3.87
CA VAL A 19 2.34 9.55 4.13
C VAL A 19 2.63 11.03 3.88
N TYR A 20 2.11 11.59 2.78
CA TYR A 20 2.25 13.01 2.46
C TYR A 20 1.61 13.91 3.52
N LEU A 21 0.42 13.56 4.00
CA LEU A 21 -0.24 14.27 5.10
C LEU A 21 0.59 14.17 6.39
N GLY A 22 1.18 13.01 6.66
CA GLY A 22 2.13 12.83 7.77
C GLY A 22 3.29 13.82 7.71
N PHE A 23 3.94 13.97 6.55
CA PHE A 23 5.01 14.97 6.36
C PHE A 23 4.54 16.42 6.45
N LYS A 24 3.26 16.69 6.14
CA LYS A 24 2.67 18.03 6.22
C LYS A 24 2.28 18.41 7.66
N THR A 25 1.89 17.45 8.48
CA THR A 25 1.61 17.64 9.91
C THR A 25 2.90 17.75 10.71
N ILE A 26 2.92 18.61 11.73
CA ILE A 26 4.06 18.78 12.65
C ILE A 26 3.60 18.31 14.03
N GLY A 27 4.21 17.26 14.57
CA GLY A 27 3.86 16.69 15.89
C GLY A 27 3.79 15.17 15.88
N GLU A 28 3.25 14.59 16.97
CA GLU A 28 3.11 13.13 17.15
C GLU A 28 2.24 12.48 16.06
N GLU A 29 1.29 13.25 15.51
CA GLU A 29 0.41 12.87 14.41
C GLU A 29 1.20 12.56 13.12
N SER A 30 2.30 13.28 12.89
CA SER A 30 3.19 13.07 11.74
C SER A 30 3.80 11.66 11.77
N ILE A 31 4.23 11.23 12.96
CA ILE A 31 4.84 9.92 13.18
C ILE A 31 3.79 8.82 12.99
N ALA A 32 2.60 9.01 13.57
CA ALA A 32 1.49 8.06 13.44
C ALA A 32 1.03 7.90 11.97
N LEU A 33 0.87 9.00 11.25
CA LEU A 33 0.49 9.00 9.82
C LEU A 33 1.61 8.46 8.94
N GLY A 34 2.87 8.79 9.22
CA GLY A 34 4.03 8.29 8.51
C GLY A 34 4.17 6.77 8.66
N ILE A 35 4.24 6.27 9.89
CA ILE A 35 4.36 4.83 10.18
C ILE A 35 3.11 4.07 9.72
N GLY A 36 1.91 4.63 9.96
CA GLY A 36 0.65 4.03 9.54
C GLY A 36 0.52 3.90 8.03
N GLY A 37 0.88 4.94 7.27
CA GLY A 37 0.90 4.92 5.81
C GLY A 37 1.92 3.91 5.25
N LEU A 38 3.09 3.80 5.88
CA LEU A 38 4.13 2.84 5.49
C LEU A 38 3.71 1.39 5.74
N LEU A 39 3.10 1.10 6.91
CA LEU A 39 2.56 -0.22 7.23
C LEU A 39 1.44 -0.61 6.27
N LEU A 40 0.54 0.33 5.94
CA LEU A 40 -0.54 0.09 4.99
C LEU A 40 0.01 -0.28 3.60
N MET A 41 1.05 0.42 3.12
CA MET A 41 1.75 0.09 1.88
C MET A 41 2.36 -1.31 1.89
N ILE A 42 3.01 -1.70 2.99
CA ILE A 42 3.61 -3.05 3.14
C ILE A 42 2.52 -4.13 3.10
N VAL A 43 1.40 -3.94 3.82
CA VAL A 43 0.30 -4.90 3.86
C VAL A 43 -0.38 -5.03 2.49
N VAL A 44 -0.62 -3.90 1.81
CA VAL A 44 -1.20 -3.88 0.46
C VAL A 44 -0.25 -4.59 -0.51
N GLY A 45 1.04 -4.23 -0.50
CA GLY A 45 2.08 -4.89 -1.30
C GLY A 45 2.08 -6.40 -1.06
N TRP A 46 2.10 -6.84 0.20
CA TRP A 46 2.12 -8.27 0.53
C TRP A 46 0.84 -9.01 0.10
N TYR A 47 -0.34 -8.41 0.31
CA TYR A 47 -1.63 -8.98 -0.09
C TYR A 47 -1.69 -9.20 -1.60
N PHE A 48 -1.25 -8.21 -2.39
CA PHE A 48 -1.24 -8.31 -3.84
C PHE A 48 -0.09 -9.19 -4.36
N THR A 49 1.10 -9.16 -3.76
CA THR A 49 2.19 -10.10 -4.08
C THR A 49 1.77 -11.55 -3.87
N LYS A 50 1.07 -11.88 -2.76
CA LYS A 50 0.53 -13.24 -2.58
C LYS A 50 -0.56 -13.59 -3.60
N CYS A 51 -1.39 -12.63 -3.99
CA CYS A 51 -2.38 -12.82 -5.07
C CYS A 51 -1.73 -13.12 -6.42
N ASP A 52 -0.58 -12.51 -6.74
CA ASP A 52 0.17 -12.77 -7.97
C ASP A 52 1.02 -14.05 -7.90
N THR A 53 1.63 -14.36 -6.75
CA THR A 53 2.31 -15.66 -6.52
C THR A 53 1.34 -16.84 -6.68
N SER A 54 0.07 -16.67 -6.32
CA SER A 54 -0.98 -17.68 -6.53
C SER A 54 -1.41 -17.82 -8.01
N ALA A 55 -1.05 -16.86 -8.85
CA ALA A 55 -1.46 -16.76 -10.26
C ALA A 55 -0.30 -17.02 -11.24
N GLN A 56 0.95 -17.10 -10.78
CA GLN A 56 2.07 -17.53 -11.61
C GLN A 56 2.04 -19.07 -11.74
N PRO A 57 1.79 -19.65 -12.94
CA PRO A 57 2.06 -21.05 -13.14
C PRO A 57 3.56 -21.26 -12.91
N LYS A 58 3.87 -22.25 -12.10
CA LYS A 58 5.22 -22.76 -11.83
C LYS A 58 6.02 -22.80 -13.14
N GLN A 59 6.88 -21.80 -13.35
CA GLN A 59 7.77 -21.76 -14.51
C GLN A 59 8.91 -22.72 -14.17
N ASN A 60 8.73 -23.99 -14.55
CA ASN A 60 9.74 -25.04 -14.48
C ASN A 60 10.60 -25.01 -15.75
#